data_AF-F1AAN4-F1
#
_entry.id   AF-F1AAN4-F1
#
_cell.length_a   1.000
_cell.length_b   1.000
_cell.length_c   1.000
_cell.angle_alpha   90.00
_cell.angle_beta   90.00
_cell.angle_gamma   90.00
#
_symmetry.space_group_name_H-M   'P 1'
#
loop_
_entity.id
_entity.type
_entity.pdbx_description
1 polymer ?
#
loop_
_entity_poly.entity_id
_entity_poly.type
_entity_poly.pdbx_seq_one_letter_code
_entity_poly.pdbx_strand_id
1 'polypeptide(L)'
;MGIRILVLLTQLALAMASLEVISQWSLLQFDFPPDPVLLEKFQPENTVPTGLEIGWDRIYLGIPRLRAGVPATLAWIPRSLPPGVSPVLQAYPDWSWHTAGRSDINCTGLISVYRVRADRCNRLWVLDAGVITSLDDFRRVCPPKILIFDMATDRLVRSVYFPRELLRPSSLLTNIVLDDSRSSA
;
A
#
# COMPACT_ATOMS: atom_id res chain seq x y z
N MET A 1 -23.14 38.31 58.19
CA MET A 1 -22.48 37.02 57.91
C MET A 1 -23.46 36.17 57.11
N GLY A 2 -23.20 35.93 55.83
CA GLY A 2 -24.13 35.21 54.94
C GLY A 2 -23.47 34.96 53.58
N ILE A 3 -23.17 33.69 53.32
CA ILE A 3 -22.21 33.15 52.34
C ILE A 3 -22.60 33.49 50.88
N ARG A 4 -21.67 34.03 50.10
CA ARG A 4 -21.78 34.11 48.63
C ARG A 4 -21.31 32.78 48.04
N ILE A 5 -22.26 32.00 47.51
CA ILE A 5 -21.95 30.75 46.80
C ILE A 5 -21.47 31.12 45.39
N LEU A 6 -20.19 30.89 45.13
CA LEU A 6 -19.60 31.02 43.80
C LEU A 6 -19.77 29.66 43.08
N VAL A 7 -20.71 29.58 42.16
CA VAL A 7 -20.91 28.38 41.33
C VAL A 7 -19.86 28.39 40.22
N LEU A 8 -18.82 27.58 40.38
CA LEU A 8 -17.81 27.35 39.33
C LEU A 8 -18.39 26.35 38.32
N LEU A 9 -18.88 26.85 37.18
CA LEU A 9 -19.25 26.02 36.03
C LEU A 9 -17.98 25.45 35.40
N THR A 10 -17.61 24.22 35.76
CA THR A 10 -16.60 23.45 35.05
C THR A 10 -17.17 23.04 33.70
N GLN A 11 -16.79 23.74 32.63
CA GLN A 11 -17.07 23.30 31.27
C GLN A 11 -16.22 22.06 30.98
N LEU A 12 -16.83 20.87 31.02
CA LEU A 12 -16.26 19.69 30.37
C LEU A 12 -16.32 19.93 28.85
N ALA A 13 -15.20 20.33 28.26
CA ALA A 13 -15.04 20.29 26.82
C ALA A 13 -14.98 18.82 26.39
N LEU A 14 -16.05 18.30 25.79
CA LEU A 14 -15.96 17.07 25.02
C LEU A 14 -15.07 17.37 23.80
N ALA A 15 -13.83 16.86 23.82
CA ALA A 15 -12.99 16.87 22.64
C ALA A 15 -13.62 15.91 21.60
N MET A 16 -14.44 16.47 20.69
CA MET A 16 -14.83 15.77 19.48
C MET A 16 -13.60 15.72 18.58
N ALA A 17 -12.90 14.59 18.58
CA ALA A 17 -11.81 14.36 17.64
C ALA A 17 -12.42 14.18 16.24
N SER A 18 -12.38 15.22 15.40
CA SER A 18 -12.66 15.11 13.98
C SER A 18 -11.43 14.59 13.25
N LEU A 19 -11.60 13.58 12.40
CA LEU A 19 -10.52 13.15 11.51
C LEU A 19 -10.33 14.19 10.40
N GLU A 20 -9.07 14.57 10.15
CA GLU A 20 -8.70 15.42 9.03
C GLU A 20 -8.48 14.55 7.78
N VAL A 21 -9.07 14.96 6.66
CA VAL A 21 -8.86 14.29 5.37
C VAL A 21 -7.53 14.74 4.80
N ILE A 22 -6.50 13.89 4.87
CA ILE A 22 -5.18 14.19 4.29
C ILE A 22 -5.20 14.06 2.76
N SER A 23 -5.81 13.02 2.24
CA SER A 23 -5.98 12.80 0.79
C SER A 23 -7.25 12.03 0.51
N GLN A 24 -7.85 12.27 -0.65
CA GLN A 24 -9.10 11.65 -1.08
C GLN A 24 -9.12 11.48 -2.59
N TRP A 25 -9.83 10.48 -3.09
CA TRP A 25 -9.97 10.24 -4.52
C TRP A 25 -11.37 9.72 -4.81
N SER A 26 -11.99 10.23 -5.86
CA SER A 26 -13.15 9.55 -6.47
C SER A 26 -12.69 8.32 -7.25
N LEU A 27 -11.59 8.45 -7.98
CA LEU A 27 -10.88 7.39 -8.69
C LEU A 27 -9.37 7.67 -8.61
N LEU A 28 -8.57 6.62 -8.47
CA LEU A 28 -7.11 6.75 -8.47
C LEU A 28 -6.59 7.17 -9.85
N GLN A 29 -5.59 8.03 -9.87
CA GLN A 29 -4.88 8.46 -11.07
C GLN A 29 -3.40 8.15 -10.90
N PHE A 30 -2.71 7.74 -11.97
CA PHE A 30 -1.29 7.42 -11.94
C PHE A 30 -0.52 8.31 -12.89
N ASP A 31 0.75 8.55 -12.57
CA ASP A 31 1.70 9.24 -13.45
C ASP A 31 2.24 8.26 -14.49
N PHE A 32 1.42 8.00 -15.50
CA PHE A 32 1.71 6.99 -16.51
C PHE A 32 2.90 7.39 -17.39
N PRO A 33 3.79 6.42 -17.74
CA PRO A 33 4.71 6.63 -18.83
C PRO A 33 3.92 6.69 -20.15
N PRO A 34 4.52 7.20 -21.25
CA PRO A 34 3.89 7.19 -22.58
C PRO A 34 3.82 5.75 -23.15
N ASP A 35 2.94 4.94 -22.59
CA ASP A 35 2.77 3.51 -22.84
C ASP A 35 1.31 3.20 -23.19
N PRO A 36 0.98 3.01 -24.49
CA PRO A 36 -0.39 2.85 -24.93
C PRO A 36 -1.03 1.56 -24.41
N VAL A 37 -0.26 0.47 -24.24
CA VAL A 37 -0.79 -0.82 -23.78
C VAL A 37 -1.25 -0.71 -22.32
N LEU A 38 -0.47 -0.01 -21.51
CA LEU A 38 -0.80 0.21 -20.10
C LEU A 38 -2.05 1.10 -19.95
N LEU A 39 -2.15 2.16 -20.76
CA LEU A 39 -3.29 3.08 -20.77
C LEU A 39 -4.58 2.41 -21.25
N GLU A 40 -4.53 1.61 -22.31
CA GLU A 40 -5.69 0.88 -22.85
C GLU A 40 -6.27 -0.11 -21.82
N LYS A 41 -5.41 -0.77 -21.05
CA LYS A 41 -5.83 -1.76 -20.05
C LYS A 41 -6.35 -1.15 -18.76
N PHE A 42 -6.03 0.11 -18.45
CA PHE A 42 -6.34 0.72 -17.17
C PHE A 42 -7.86 0.84 -16.93
N GLN A 43 -8.33 0.29 -15.81
CA GLN A 43 -9.72 0.39 -15.36
C GLN A 43 -9.74 1.04 -13.96
N PRO A 44 -9.96 2.36 -13.86
CA PRO A 44 -9.88 3.07 -12.59
C PRO A 44 -10.89 2.55 -11.55
N GLU A 45 -12.08 2.13 -11.99
CA GLU A 45 -13.14 1.55 -11.15
C GLU A 45 -12.76 0.24 -10.47
N ASN A 46 -11.80 -0.48 -11.06
CA ASN A 46 -11.26 -1.74 -10.51
C ASN A 46 -10.04 -1.53 -9.61
N THR A 47 -9.54 -0.29 -9.52
CA THR A 47 -8.29 0.04 -8.83
C THR A 47 -8.58 0.48 -7.40
N VAL A 48 -8.65 -0.48 -6.48
CA VAL A 48 -8.98 -0.25 -5.08
C VAL A 48 -7.73 -0.38 -4.20
N PRO A 49 -7.28 0.70 -3.51
CA PRO A 49 -6.22 0.60 -2.54
C PRO A 49 -6.75 -0.14 -1.31
N THR A 50 -6.01 -1.15 -0.85
CA THR A 50 -6.40 -1.91 0.35
C THR A 50 -5.41 -1.73 1.49
N GLY A 51 -4.16 -1.36 1.20
CA GLY A 51 -3.10 -1.16 2.17
C GLY A 51 -2.56 0.27 2.13
N LEU A 52 -2.18 0.78 3.30
CA LEU A 52 -1.56 2.09 3.46
C LEU A 52 -0.41 1.96 4.46
N GLU A 53 0.71 2.61 4.17
CA GLU A 53 1.86 2.69 5.07
C GLU A 53 2.48 4.08 4.99
N ILE A 54 2.84 4.65 6.14
CA ILE A 54 3.42 5.98 6.23
C ILE A 54 4.94 5.84 6.37
N GLY A 55 5.67 6.17 5.32
CA GLY A 55 7.13 6.30 5.35
C GLY A 55 7.57 7.68 5.89
N TRP A 56 8.84 8.01 5.75
CA TRP A 56 9.38 9.29 6.22
C TRP A 56 8.83 10.48 5.43
N ASP A 57 8.95 10.45 4.10
CA ASP A 57 8.56 11.50 3.15
C ASP A 57 7.40 11.09 2.23
N ARG A 58 6.98 9.81 2.27
CA ARG A 58 5.99 9.22 1.36
C ARG A 58 4.88 8.47 2.09
N ILE A 59 3.69 8.44 1.50
CA ILE A 59 2.61 7.53 1.88
C ILE A 59 2.53 6.47 0.79
N TYR A 60 2.70 5.21 1.15
CA TYR A 60 2.64 4.07 0.24
C TYR A 60 1.23 3.47 0.23
N LEU A 61 0.79 3.04 -0.93
CA LEU A 61 -0.51 2.43 -1.17
C LEU A 61 -0.34 1.04 -1.80
N GLY A 62 -0.83 0.02 -1.10
CA GLY A 62 -0.97 -1.34 -1.64
C GLY A 62 -2.29 -1.45 -2.41
N ILE A 63 -2.19 -1.72 -3.71
CA ILE A 63 -3.30 -1.75 -4.66
C ILE A 63 -3.30 -3.14 -5.31
N PRO A 64 -3.81 -4.17 -4.63
CA PRO A 64 -3.76 -5.53 -5.16
C PRO A 64 -4.56 -5.64 -6.46
N ARG A 65 -4.13 -6.53 -7.35
CA ARG A 65 -4.81 -6.82 -8.62
C ARG A 65 -6.04 -7.70 -8.36
N LEU A 66 -7.03 -7.15 -7.66
CA LEU A 66 -8.27 -7.84 -7.28
C LEU A 66 -9.12 -8.21 -8.50
N ARG A 67 -9.14 -7.30 -9.48
CA ARG A 67 -9.77 -7.40 -10.80
C ARG A 67 -8.73 -7.02 -11.87
N ALA A 68 -9.08 -7.22 -13.13
CA ALA A 68 -8.26 -6.74 -14.24
C ALA A 68 -8.19 -5.20 -14.30
N GLY A 69 -7.16 -4.69 -14.97
CA GLY A 69 -7.00 -3.25 -15.24
C GLY A 69 -6.32 -2.43 -14.15
N VAL A 70 -5.68 -3.08 -13.17
CA VAL A 70 -4.82 -2.41 -12.17
C VAL A 70 -3.39 -2.26 -12.72
N PRO A 71 -2.91 -1.02 -12.96
CA PRO A 71 -1.67 -0.79 -13.69
C PRO A 71 -0.44 -1.01 -12.81
N ALA A 72 -0.36 -0.31 -11.67
CA ALA A 72 0.65 -0.50 -10.65
C ALA A 72 0.00 -1.02 -9.36
N THR A 73 0.61 -2.05 -8.76
CA THR A 73 0.08 -2.68 -7.54
C THR A 73 0.64 -2.08 -6.24
N LEU A 74 1.68 -1.27 -6.36
CA LEU A 74 2.28 -0.53 -5.26
C LEU A 74 2.63 0.86 -5.79
N ALA A 75 2.15 1.87 -5.09
CA ALA A 75 2.34 3.26 -5.46
C ALA A 75 2.59 4.12 -4.23
N TRP A 76 2.94 5.38 -4.44
CA TRP A 76 3.16 6.34 -3.37
C TRP A 76 2.76 7.76 -3.75
N ILE A 77 2.59 8.60 -2.72
CA ILE A 77 2.41 10.05 -2.82
C ILE A 77 3.29 10.78 -1.80
N PRO A 78 3.69 12.04 -2.04
CA PRO A 78 4.42 12.83 -1.05
C PRO A 78 3.58 13.07 0.22
N ARG A 79 4.21 13.00 1.39
CA ARG A 79 3.54 13.32 2.68
C ARG A 79 3.29 14.81 2.91
N SER A 80 4.06 15.66 2.25
CA SER A 80 4.04 17.12 2.44
C SER A 80 2.92 17.82 1.68
N LEU A 81 1.96 17.08 1.12
CA LEU A 81 0.85 17.66 0.38
C LEU A 81 -0.18 18.30 1.32
N PRO A 82 -0.89 19.36 0.87
CA PRO A 82 -1.95 19.95 1.66
C PRO A 82 -3.12 18.97 1.84
N PRO A 83 -3.86 19.04 2.97
CA PRO A 83 -5.02 18.19 3.22
C PRO A 83 -6.10 18.30 2.13
N GLY A 84 -6.88 17.24 1.94
CA GLY A 84 -8.07 17.21 1.09
C GLY A 84 -7.80 17.05 -0.41
N VAL A 85 -6.55 16.87 -0.83
CA VAL A 85 -6.17 16.75 -2.25
C VAL A 85 -6.32 15.33 -2.80
N SER A 86 -6.37 15.23 -4.14
CA SER A 86 -6.40 13.99 -4.91
C SER A 86 -5.12 13.82 -5.73
N PRO A 87 -3.98 13.50 -5.10
CA PRO A 87 -2.69 13.51 -5.78
C PRO A 87 -2.59 12.36 -6.78
N VAL A 88 -1.86 12.62 -7.86
CA VAL A 88 -1.49 11.59 -8.85
C VAL A 88 -0.49 10.63 -8.21
N LEU A 89 -0.76 9.34 -8.33
CA LEU A 89 0.04 8.28 -7.76
C LEU A 89 1.30 8.00 -8.59
N GLN A 90 2.42 7.82 -7.90
CA GLN A 90 3.70 7.41 -8.48
C GLN A 90 3.89 5.90 -8.30
N ALA A 91 4.19 5.16 -9.36
CA ALA A 91 4.48 3.73 -9.25
C ALA A 91 5.74 3.49 -8.41
N TYR A 92 5.73 2.48 -7.53
CA TYR A 92 6.87 2.17 -6.67
C TYR A 92 7.53 0.82 -7.00
N PRO A 93 8.87 0.72 -6.97
CA PRO A 93 9.81 1.85 -6.97
C PRO A 93 9.77 2.63 -8.29
N ASP A 94 9.37 1.97 -9.38
CA ASP A 94 9.13 2.54 -10.70
C ASP A 94 8.26 1.59 -11.55
N TRP A 95 7.94 2.01 -12.78
CA TRP A 95 7.08 1.26 -13.71
C TRP A 95 7.68 -0.07 -14.23
N SER A 96 8.99 -0.30 -14.12
CA SER A 96 9.61 -1.57 -14.52
C SER A 96 9.23 -2.71 -13.57
N TRP A 97 8.78 -2.40 -12.36
CA TRP A 97 8.29 -3.39 -11.39
C TRP A 97 6.84 -3.81 -11.61
N HIS A 98 6.12 -3.16 -12.54
CA HIS A 98 4.69 -3.36 -12.77
C HIS A 98 4.36 -3.93 -14.14
N THR A 99 5.23 -4.77 -14.70
CA THR A 99 5.00 -5.43 -16.02
C THR A 99 3.71 -6.25 -16.06
N ALA A 100 3.28 -6.81 -14.93
CA ALA A 100 2.01 -7.54 -14.83
C ALA A 100 0.77 -6.66 -15.16
N GLY A 101 0.86 -5.34 -15.00
CA GLY A 101 -0.18 -4.40 -15.45
C GLY A 101 -0.37 -4.40 -16.98
N ARG A 102 0.68 -4.76 -17.73
CA ARG A 102 0.66 -4.95 -19.19
C ARG A 102 0.27 -6.37 -19.60
N SER A 103 -0.04 -7.23 -18.62
CA SER A 103 -0.16 -8.68 -18.80
C SER A 103 1.15 -9.39 -19.16
N ASP A 104 2.30 -8.76 -18.90
CA ASP A 104 3.63 -9.38 -19.03
C ASP A 104 4.11 -9.89 -17.65
N ILE A 105 4.00 -11.20 -17.43
CA ILE A 105 4.21 -11.85 -16.14
C ILE A 105 5.46 -12.73 -16.21
N ASN A 106 6.55 -12.24 -15.61
CA ASN A 106 7.85 -12.93 -15.52
C ASN A 106 8.26 -13.27 -14.07
N CYS A 107 7.40 -12.95 -13.09
CA CYS A 107 7.60 -13.17 -11.66
C CYS A 107 8.83 -12.48 -11.01
N THR A 108 9.56 -11.62 -11.74
CA THR A 108 10.67 -10.83 -11.20
C THR A 108 10.17 -9.53 -10.55
N GLY A 109 9.11 -8.93 -11.12
CA GLY A 109 8.44 -7.75 -10.60
C GLY A 109 7.33 -8.04 -9.58
N LEU A 110 6.49 -7.04 -9.32
CA LEU A 110 5.35 -7.08 -8.39
C LEU A 110 4.07 -7.57 -9.07
N ILE A 111 3.40 -8.55 -8.47
CA ILE A 111 2.19 -9.19 -9.01
C ILE A 111 0.92 -8.67 -8.35
N SER A 112 0.82 -8.67 -7.03
CA SER A 112 -0.37 -8.20 -6.33
C SER A 112 -0.03 -7.91 -4.86
N VAL A 113 0.22 -6.64 -4.56
CA VAL A 113 0.65 -6.17 -3.25
C VAL A 113 -0.57 -5.77 -2.42
N TYR A 114 -0.82 -6.52 -1.35
CA TYR A 114 -1.91 -6.22 -0.41
C TYR A 114 -1.47 -5.31 0.72
N ARG A 115 -0.29 -5.54 1.27
CA ARG A 115 0.23 -4.84 2.44
C ARG A 115 1.70 -4.54 2.26
N VAL A 116 2.08 -3.37 2.74
CA VAL A 116 3.47 -2.98 2.92
C VAL A 116 3.66 -2.49 4.36
N ARG A 117 4.88 -2.58 4.87
CA ARG A 117 5.25 -2.10 6.20
C ARG A 117 6.62 -1.44 6.17
N ALA A 118 6.74 -0.25 6.75
CA ALA A 118 8.02 0.37 6.99
C ALA A 118 8.60 -0.19 8.30
N ASP A 119 9.88 -0.54 8.29
CA ASP A 119 10.59 -0.86 9.53
C ASP A 119 11.43 0.33 10.05
N ARG A 120 11.93 0.19 11.27
CA ARG A 120 12.82 1.19 11.89
C ARG A 120 14.13 1.46 11.15
N CYS A 121 14.52 0.59 10.22
CA CYS A 121 15.76 0.70 9.44
C CYS A 121 15.52 1.41 8.09
N ASN A 122 14.37 2.06 7.92
CA ASN A 122 13.98 2.74 6.68
C ASN A 122 13.88 1.78 5.49
N ARG A 123 13.39 0.55 5.72
CA ARG A 123 13.11 -0.43 4.67
C ARG A 123 11.62 -0.65 4.51
N LEU A 124 11.16 -0.78 3.26
CA LEU A 124 9.79 -1.11 2.92
C LEU A 124 9.68 -2.62 2.69
N TRP A 125 8.94 -3.30 3.56
CA TRP A 125 8.59 -4.70 3.43
C TRP A 125 7.31 -4.83 2.63
N VAL A 126 7.38 -5.47 1.47
CA VAL A 126 6.30 -5.58 0.51
C VAL A 126 5.83 -7.03 0.45
N LEU A 127 4.59 -7.30 0.84
CA LEU A 127 3.97 -8.60 0.69
C LEU A 127 3.26 -8.69 -0.66
N ASP A 128 3.84 -9.45 -1.58
CA ASP A 128 3.26 -9.77 -2.88
C ASP A 128 2.64 -11.17 -2.84
N ALA A 129 1.33 -11.24 -3.06
CA ALA A 129 0.56 -12.47 -2.99
C ALA A 129 0.77 -13.40 -4.21
N GLY A 130 1.28 -12.89 -5.33
CA GLY A 130 1.47 -13.69 -6.56
C GLY A 130 0.17 -14.10 -7.26
N VAL A 131 -0.97 -13.56 -6.83
CA VAL A 131 -2.33 -13.87 -7.34
C VAL A 131 -2.92 -12.62 -7.98
N ILE A 132 -3.38 -12.75 -9.23
CA ILE A 132 -4.16 -11.73 -9.94
C ILE A 132 -5.63 -12.13 -9.98
N THR A 133 -6.51 -11.16 -10.28
CA THR A 133 -7.96 -11.35 -10.44
C THR A 133 -8.55 -12.15 -9.27
N SER A 134 -8.10 -11.84 -8.05
CA SER A 134 -8.40 -12.61 -6.84
C SER A 134 -9.88 -12.65 -6.47
N LEU A 135 -10.68 -11.69 -6.95
CA LEU A 135 -12.14 -11.65 -6.75
C LEU A 135 -12.93 -12.24 -7.92
N ASP A 136 -12.28 -12.56 -9.04
CA ASP A 136 -12.93 -13.09 -10.24
C ASP A 136 -12.63 -14.59 -10.39
N ASP A 137 -11.38 -14.97 -10.65
CA ASP A 137 -10.98 -16.35 -10.97
C ASP A 137 -9.76 -16.86 -10.18
N PHE A 138 -9.22 -16.07 -9.25
CA PHE A 138 -8.14 -16.45 -8.33
C PHE A 138 -6.92 -17.04 -9.04
N ARG A 139 -6.34 -16.32 -9.99
CA ARG A 139 -5.21 -16.82 -10.78
C ARG A 139 -3.88 -16.62 -10.06
N ARG A 140 -3.36 -17.69 -9.44
CA ARG A 140 -1.96 -17.72 -8.99
C ARG A 140 -1.03 -17.83 -10.21
N VAL A 141 -0.30 -16.76 -10.47
CA VAL A 141 0.64 -16.66 -11.60
C VAL A 141 2.10 -16.73 -11.17
N CYS A 142 2.38 -16.42 -9.90
CA CYS A 142 3.71 -16.50 -9.31
C CYS A 142 3.66 -17.04 -7.88
N PRO A 143 4.77 -17.60 -7.35
CA PRO A 143 4.89 -17.87 -5.92
C PRO A 143 4.78 -16.55 -5.14
N PRO A 144 4.06 -16.53 -3.99
CA PRO A 144 4.05 -15.35 -3.14
C PRO A 144 5.44 -15.08 -2.60
N LYS A 145 5.74 -13.80 -2.37
CA LYS A 145 7.06 -13.35 -1.95
C LYS A 145 6.98 -12.10 -1.07
N ILE A 146 7.97 -11.97 -0.20
CA ILE A 146 8.28 -10.72 0.51
C ILE A 146 9.45 -10.08 -0.22
N LEU A 147 9.30 -8.82 -0.60
CA LEU A 147 10.39 -7.99 -1.11
C LEU A 147 10.72 -6.93 -0.08
N ILE A 148 12.00 -6.62 0.08
CA ILE A 148 12.49 -5.62 1.02
C ILE A 148 13.22 -4.57 0.19
N PHE A 149 12.70 -3.35 0.17
CA PHE A 149 13.31 -2.20 -0.50
C PHE A 149 13.96 -1.28 0.52
N ASP A 150 15.09 -0.70 0.16
CA ASP A 150 15.67 0.44 0.87
C ASP A 150 14.88 1.69 0.44
N MET A 151 14.22 2.39 1.37
CA MET A 151 13.36 3.54 1.03
C MET A 151 14.15 4.82 0.72
N ALA A 152 15.45 4.88 1.02
CA ALA A 152 16.28 6.03 0.68
C ALA A 152 16.75 5.98 -0.79
N THR A 153 16.94 4.76 -1.31
CA THR A 153 17.46 4.53 -2.67
C THR A 153 16.46 3.91 -3.63
N ASP A 154 15.32 3.44 -3.11
CA ASP A 154 14.28 2.70 -3.81
C ASP A 154 14.77 1.41 -4.48
N ARG A 155 15.86 0.84 -3.95
CA ARG A 155 16.49 -0.39 -4.47
C ARG A 155 16.05 -1.61 -3.69
N LEU A 156 15.86 -2.71 -4.41
CA LEU A 156 15.62 -4.01 -3.80
C LEU A 156 16.86 -4.44 -3.00
N VAL A 157 16.67 -4.69 -1.72
CA VAL A 157 17.68 -5.26 -0.81
C VAL A 157 17.60 -6.77 -0.81
N ARG A 158 16.38 -7.34 -0.75
CA ARG A 158 16.17 -8.78 -0.65
C ARG A 158 14.81 -9.22 -1.18
N SER A 159 14.77 -10.41 -1.76
CA SER A 159 13.54 -11.14 -2.05
C SER A 159 13.50 -12.45 -1.27
N VAL A 160 12.36 -12.79 -0.70
CA VAL A 160 12.11 -14.03 0.05
C VAL A 160 10.85 -14.67 -0.50
N TYR A 161 11.00 -15.85 -1.09
CA TYR A 161 9.88 -16.61 -1.64
C TYR A 161 9.35 -17.59 -0.59
N PHE A 162 8.03 -17.74 -0.53
CA PHE A 162 7.43 -18.79 0.30
C PHE A 162 7.48 -20.13 -0.44
N PRO A 163 8.07 -21.18 0.16
CA PRO A 163 8.03 -22.52 -0.40
C PRO A 163 6.59 -23.00 -0.59
N ARG A 164 6.35 -23.76 -1.65
CA ARG A 164 5.00 -24.25 -1.99
C ARG A 164 4.45 -25.18 -0.91
N GLU A 165 5.33 -25.91 -0.25
CA GLU A 165 5.01 -26.90 0.79
C GLU A 165 4.42 -26.25 2.05
N LEU A 166 4.69 -24.95 2.27
CA LEU A 166 4.13 -24.19 3.39
C LEU A 166 2.73 -23.64 3.10
N LEU A 167 2.25 -23.75 1.85
CA LEU A 167 1.03 -23.09 1.39
C LEU A 167 0.00 -24.11 0.89
N ARG A 168 -1.27 -23.85 1.21
CA ARG A 168 -2.37 -24.59 0.58
C ARG A 168 -2.62 -24.02 -0.82
N PRO A 169 -3.18 -24.81 -1.75
CA PRO A 169 -3.47 -24.34 -3.11
C PRO A 169 -4.30 -23.04 -3.18
N SER A 170 -5.22 -22.83 -2.24
CA SER A 170 -6.06 -21.63 -2.17
C SER A 170 -5.60 -20.57 -1.15
N SER A 171 -4.38 -20.69 -0.60
CA SER A 171 -3.86 -19.68 0.32
C SER A 171 -3.69 -18.33 -0.39
N LEU A 172 -4.10 -17.24 0.25
CA LEU A 172 -3.84 -15.86 -0.18
C LEU A 172 -3.21 -15.11 0.98
N LEU A 173 -1.95 -14.70 0.82
CA LEU A 173 -1.24 -13.96 1.87
C LEU A 173 -1.58 -12.47 1.73
N THR A 174 -2.43 -11.96 2.63
CA THR A 174 -2.98 -10.60 2.54
C THR A 174 -2.40 -9.64 3.57
N ASN A 175 -1.69 -10.14 4.59
CA ASN A 175 -1.17 -9.29 5.66
C ASN A 175 0.20 -9.75 6.15
N ILE A 176 0.99 -8.79 6.61
CA ILE A 176 2.30 -8.96 7.22
C ILE A 176 2.38 -8.06 8.45
N VAL A 177 2.98 -8.56 9.52
CA VAL A 177 3.31 -7.78 10.72
C VAL A 177 4.80 -7.97 10.96
N LEU A 178 5.50 -6.86 11.20
CA LEU A 178 6.92 -6.88 11.54
C LEU A 178 7.04 -6.83 13.06
N ASP A 179 7.77 -7.79 13.62
CA ASP A 179 8.34 -7.65 14.96
C ASP A 179 9.80 -7.23 14.77
N ASP A 180 10.06 -5.95 15.01
CA ASP A 180 11.39 -5.38 14.91
C ASP A 180 11.97 -5.05 16.31
N SER A 181 11.26 -5.40 17.39
CA SER A 181 11.76 -5.25 18.75
C SER A 181 13.04 -6.09 18.93
N ARG A 182 14.06 -5.53 19.57
CA ARG A 182 15.31 -6.28 19.80
C ARG A 182 14.96 -7.48 20.68
N SER A 183 15.30 -8.70 20.25
CA SER A 183 15.73 -9.68 21.23
C SER A 183 17.02 -9.12 21.83
N SER A 184 16.95 -8.64 23.07
CA SER A 184 18.15 -8.39 23.87
C SER A 184 18.86 -9.74 24.03
N ALA A 185 19.90 -9.96 23.23
CA ALA A 185 20.89 -11.00 23.50
C ALA A 185 21.97 -10.41 24.42
#